data_AF-X0R6H5-F1
#
_entry.id   AF-X0R6H5-F1
#
_cell.length_a   1.000
_cell.length_b   1.000
_cell.length_c   1.000
_cell.angle_alpha   90.00
_cell.angle_beta   90.00
_cell.angle_gamma   90.00
#
_symmetry.space_group_name_H-M   'P 1'
#
loop_
_entity.id
_entity.type
_entity.pdbx_description
1 polymer ?
#
loop_
_entity_poly.entity_id
_entity_poly.type
_entity_poly.pdbx_seq_one_letter_code
_entity_poly.pdbx_strand_id
1 'polypeptide(L)'
;MAKFLNSSGTTYHLEELIKNASDRLIIISPYLKLNERIKELLEDRNRLKIDIRIVYGKNDLHPEEINWLKNLTFIRTSFCKNLHAKCYLNENECIITSLNLYEFSQVNNNEMGVLIYRNEDSKLYADTYEEAQRIIRISDEVRMSLEKVTESDGRTDNTATASHTMPSNNANTTVAPTAIEAATPNYSKLTTAKLAKELGFKTQELNDKLLAAGYLQEQEGELTLTDAGRAAGGTSKKGKFGDFCLWDSGW
;
A
#
# COMPACT_ATOMS: atom_id res chain seq x y z
N MET A 1 15.28 -27.81 -5.51
CA MET A 1 16.17 -26.64 -5.52
C MET A 1 15.37 -25.47 -6.06
N ALA A 2 15.55 -24.28 -5.49
CA ALA A 2 14.81 -23.10 -5.93
C ALA A 2 15.04 -22.75 -7.42
N LYS A 3 14.01 -22.25 -8.11
CA LYS A 3 14.01 -21.94 -9.54
C LYS A 3 13.82 -20.43 -9.74
N PHE A 4 14.66 -19.81 -10.56
CA PHE A 4 14.52 -18.39 -10.92
C PHE A 4 13.34 -18.18 -11.87
N LEU A 5 12.56 -17.12 -11.65
CA LEU A 5 11.47 -16.67 -12.50
C LEU A 5 11.74 -15.26 -13.05
N ASN A 6 11.43 -15.05 -14.33
CA ASN A 6 11.28 -13.72 -14.95
C ASN A 6 9.80 -13.25 -14.84
N SER A 7 9.43 -12.10 -15.42
CA SER A 7 8.05 -11.58 -15.38
C SER A 7 7.02 -12.62 -15.79
N SER A 8 7.15 -13.20 -17.00
CA SER A 8 6.18 -14.16 -17.54
C SER A 8 6.10 -15.44 -16.72
N GLY A 9 7.24 -15.97 -16.26
CA GLY A 9 7.29 -17.11 -15.36
C GLY A 9 6.62 -16.81 -14.01
N THR A 10 6.84 -15.62 -13.45
CA THR A 10 6.22 -15.20 -12.18
C THR A 10 4.70 -15.12 -12.29
N THR A 11 4.18 -14.49 -13.34
CA THR A 11 2.73 -14.43 -13.59
C THR A 11 2.12 -15.81 -13.82
N TYR A 12 2.76 -16.66 -14.64
CA TYR A 12 2.30 -18.03 -14.87
C TYR A 12 2.27 -18.87 -13.58
N HIS A 13 3.38 -18.88 -12.82
CA HIS A 13 3.45 -19.66 -11.59
C HIS A 13 2.55 -19.12 -10.48
N LEU A 14 2.26 -17.82 -10.44
CA LEU A 14 1.26 -17.26 -9.52
C LEU A 14 -0.13 -17.85 -9.79
N GLU A 15 -0.55 -17.93 -11.05
CA GLU A 15 -1.84 -18.53 -11.42
C GLU A 15 -1.90 -20.02 -11.10
N GLU A 16 -0.85 -20.76 -11.42
CA GLU A 16 -0.76 -22.19 -11.10
C GLU A 16 -0.75 -22.44 -9.58
N LEU A 17 -0.04 -21.62 -8.81
CA LEU A 17 0.01 -21.70 -7.35
C LEU A 17 -1.38 -21.53 -6.72
N ILE A 18 -2.19 -20.59 -7.23
CA ILE A 18 -3.58 -20.42 -6.78
C ILE A 18 -4.44 -21.60 -7.23
N LYS A 19 -4.31 -22.08 -8.47
CA LYS A 19 -5.05 -23.26 -8.97
C LYS A 19 -4.73 -24.53 -8.18
N ASN A 20 -3.48 -24.74 -7.80
CA ASN A 20 -3.01 -25.98 -7.18
C ASN A 20 -3.09 -25.97 -5.65
N ALA A 21 -3.57 -24.87 -5.03
CA ALA A 21 -3.86 -24.82 -3.60
C ALA A 21 -5.05 -25.73 -3.23
N SER A 22 -4.80 -26.69 -2.32
CA SER A 22 -5.75 -27.73 -1.92
C SER A 22 -6.02 -27.80 -0.41
N ASP A 23 -5.22 -27.10 0.41
CA ASP A 23 -5.36 -26.98 1.86
C ASP A 23 -5.37 -25.50 2.28
N ARG A 24 -4.38 -24.72 1.80
CA ARG A 24 -4.25 -23.29 2.13
C ARG A 24 -3.69 -22.48 0.98
N LEU A 25 -4.01 -21.19 0.98
CA LEU A 25 -3.39 -20.18 0.13
C LEU A 25 -3.07 -18.95 0.96
N ILE A 26 -1.83 -18.46 0.89
CA ILE A 26 -1.41 -17.24 1.56
C ILE A 26 -0.85 -16.28 0.51
N ILE A 27 -1.42 -15.08 0.48
CA ILE A 27 -1.08 -14.01 -0.44
C ILE A 27 -0.63 -12.81 0.40
N ILE A 28 0.62 -12.41 0.27
CA ILE A 28 1.19 -11.24 0.94
C ILE A 28 1.67 -10.29 -0.17
N SER A 29 1.07 -9.11 -0.27
CA SER A 29 1.48 -8.08 -1.24
C SER A 29 1.09 -6.70 -0.70
N PRO A 30 1.97 -5.68 -0.73
CA PRO A 30 1.65 -4.36 -0.17
C PRO A 30 0.47 -3.70 -0.88
N TYR A 31 0.34 -3.93 -2.19
CA TYR A 31 -0.78 -3.50 -3.01
C TYR A 31 -1.63 -4.70 -3.41
N LEU A 32 -2.94 -4.58 -3.25
CA LEU A 32 -3.94 -5.58 -3.62
C LEU A 32 -4.86 -4.98 -4.68
N LYS A 33 -4.56 -5.25 -5.97
CA LYS A 33 -5.36 -4.83 -7.14
C LYS A 33 -5.47 -5.98 -8.13
N LEU A 34 -6.36 -6.91 -7.78
CA LEU A 34 -6.51 -8.19 -8.48
C LEU A 34 -7.16 -7.98 -9.85
N ASN A 35 -6.58 -8.59 -10.89
CA ASN A 35 -7.26 -8.72 -12.18
C ASN A 35 -8.39 -9.77 -12.08
N GLU A 36 -9.34 -9.75 -13.03
CA GLU A 36 -10.50 -10.65 -13.00
C GLU A 36 -10.11 -12.13 -12.99
N ARG A 37 -9.06 -12.51 -13.74
CA ARG A 37 -8.57 -13.89 -13.76
C ARG A 37 -8.11 -14.40 -12.39
N ILE A 38 -7.44 -13.56 -11.59
CA ILE A 38 -7.05 -13.93 -10.23
C ILE A 38 -8.27 -13.95 -9.30
N LYS A 39 -9.26 -13.06 -9.49
CA LYS A 39 -10.53 -13.11 -8.74
C LYS A 39 -11.29 -14.40 -9.01
N GLU A 40 -11.48 -14.81 -10.26
CA GLU A 40 -12.12 -16.06 -10.67
C GLU A 40 -11.47 -17.29 -10.00
N LEU A 41 -10.13 -17.33 -9.97
CA LEU A 41 -9.38 -18.40 -9.32
C LEU A 41 -9.57 -18.42 -7.80
N LEU A 42 -9.57 -17.25 -7.16
CA LEU A 42 -9.83 -17.12 -5.72
C LEU A 42 -11.27 -17.49 -5.35
N GLU A 43 -12.25 -17.12 -6.17
CA GLU A 43 -13.64 -17.54 -6.00
C GLU A 43 -13.79 -19.06 -6.12
N ASP A 44 -13.08 -19.69 -7.07
CA ASP A 44 -13.10 -21.14 -7.23
C ASP A 44 -12.47 -21.86 -6.02
N ARG A 45 -11.34 -21.37 -5.51
CA ARG A 45 -10.73 -21.89 -4.27
C ARG A 45 -11.63 -21.64 -3.05
N ASN A 46 -12.34 -20.51 -2.98
CA ASN A 46 -13.34 -20.24 -1.94
C ASN A 46 -14.55 -21.20 -2.02
N ARG A 47 -15.04 -21.54 -3.23
CA ARG A 47 -16.08 -22.58 -3.41
C ARG A 47 -15.62 -23.95 -2.91
N LEU A 48 -14.34 -24.28 -3.11
CA LEU A 48 -13.69 -25.50 -2.60
C LEU A 48 -13.33 -25.45 -1.10
N LYS A 49 -13.64 -24.33 -0.41
CA LYS A 49 -13.44 -24.14 1.05
C LYS A 49 -11.97 -24.14 1.51
N ILE A 50 -11.04 -23.78 0.63
CA ILE A 50 -9.61 -23.63 0.94
C ILE A 50 -9.39 -22.47 1.92
N ASP A 51 -8.52 -22.59 2.94
CA ASP A 51 -8.20 -21.46 3.84
C ASP A 51 -7.32 -20.44 3.10
N ILE A 52 -7.91 -19.33 2.66
CA ILE A 52 -7.20 -18.26 1.96
C ILE A 52 -6.95 -17.08 2.91
N ARG A 53 -5.70 -16.63 3.00
CA ARG A 53 -5.31 -15.46 3.80
C ARG A 53 -4.61 -14.43 2.91
N ILE A 54 -5.15 -13.22 2.88
CA ILE A 54 -4.62 -12.12 2.08
C ILE A 54 -4.16 -11.00 3.02
N VAL A 55 -2.86 -10.70 3.00
CA VAL A 55 -2.26 -9.61 3.77
C VAL A 55 -1.86 -8.47 2.83
N TYR A 56 -2.36 -7.27 3.12
CA TYR A 56 -2.10 -6.05 2.35
C TYR A 56 -1.55 -4.91 3.21
N GLY A 57 -0.87 -3.94 2.59
CA GLY A 57 -0.12 -2.89 3.29
C GLY A 57 -0.57 -1.45 2.98
N LYS A 58 -1.51 -1.28 2.06
CA LYS A 58 -2.01 0.02 1.60
C LYS A 58 -3.54 0.01 1.54
N ASN A 59 -4.16 1.03 2.10
CA ASN A 59 -5.63 1.16 2.18
C ASN A 59 -6.20 1.78 0.89
N ASP A 60 -5.80 1.22 -0.26
CA ASP A 60 -6.13 1.72 -1.60
C ASP A 60 -7.22 0.87 -2.29
N LEU A 61 -7.88 -0.02 -1.53
CA LEU A 61 -8.92 -0.93 -2.01
C LEU A 61 -10.21 -0.19 -2.34
N HIS A 62 -10.78 -0.43 -3.52
CA HIS A 62 -12.06 0.17 -3.89
C HIS A 62 -13.21 -0.43 -3.06
N PRO A 63 -14.28 0.32 -2.72
CA PRO A 63 -15.43 -0.22 -1.99
C PRO A 63 -16.06 -1.47 -2.61
N GLU A 64 -15.94 -1.63 -3.94
CA GLU A 64 -16.37 -2.82 -4.68
C GLU A 64 -15.48 -4.04 -4.40
N GLU A 65 -14.15 -3.88 -4.37
CA GLU A 65 -13.20 -4.95 -4.01
C GLU A 65 -13.39 -5.37 -2.55
N ILE A 66 -13.65 -4.39 -1.67
CA ILE A 66 -14.02 -4.60 -0.26
C ILE A 66 -15.29 -5.43 -0.15
N ASN A 67 -16.34 -5.09 -0.92
CA ASN A 67 -17.60 -5.81 -0.90
C ASN A 67 -17.48 -7.21 -1.51
N TRP A 68 -16.68 -7.36 -2.56
CA TRP A 68 -16.36 -8.66 -3.16
C TRP A 68 -15.66 -9.57 -2.15
N LEU A 69 -14.57 -9.11 -1.50
CA LEU A 69 -13.85 -9.87 -0.46
C LEU A 69 -14.77 -10.30 0.70
N LYS A 70 -15.69 -9.43 1.14
CA LYS A 70 -16.67 -9.76 2.21
C LYS A 70 -17.58 -10.95 1.89
N ASN A 71 -17.87 -11.21 0.61
CA ASN A 71 -18.75 -12.28 0.19
C ASN A 71 -18.05 -13.65 0.13
N LEU A 72 -16.74 -13.71 0.38
CA LEU A 72 -15.92 -14.91 0.22
C LEU A 72 -15.57 -15.49 1.60
N THR A 73 -16.45 -16.34 2.12
CA THR A 73 -16.43 -16.89 3.49
C THR A 73 -15.11 -17.56 3.92
N PHE A 74 -14.34 -18.10 2.98
CA PHE A 74 -13.06 -18.78 3.24
C PHE A 74 -11.84 -17.90 2.94
N ILE A 75 -12.05 -16.62 2.59
CA ILE A 75 -10.99 -15.63 2.42
C ILE A 75 -10.97 -14.68 3.61
N ARG A 76 -9.86 -14.67 4.33
CA ARG A 76 -9.59 -13.73 5.42
C ARG A 76 -8.60 -12.67 4.98
N THR A 77 -8.88 -11.43 5.33
CA THR A 77 -8.06 -10.27 4.94
C THR A 77 -7.47 -9.61 6.18
N SER A 78 -6.19 -9.23 6.09
CA SER A 78 -5.47 -8.59 7.19
C SER A 78 -4.64 -7.42 6.68
N PHE A 79 -4.56 -6.35 7.47
CA PHE A 79 -3.75 -5.18 7.16
C PHE A 79 -2.43 -5.22 7.94
N CYS A 80 -1.30 -5.07 7.24
CA CYS A 80 0.01 -5.00 7.84
C CYS A 80 0.65 -3.64 7.57
N LYS A 81 0.75 -2.80 8.60
CA LYS A 81 1.48 -1.53 8.51
C LYS A 81 2.94 -1.79 8.07
N ASN A 82 3.45 -0.92 7.21
CA ASN A 82 4.81 -1.00 6.65
C ASN A 82 5.13 -2.30 5.86
N LEU A 83 4.12 -3.04 5.39
CA LEU A 83 4.36 -4.18 4.51
C LEU A 83 5.01 -3.73 3.19
N HIS A 84 6.05 -4.44 2.79
CA HIS A 84 6.64 -4.37 1.45
C HIS A 84 6.98 -5.76 0.86
N ALA A 85 6.89 -6.81 1.67
CA ALA A 85 7.09 -8.20 1.24
C ALA A 85 6.04 -8.60 0.21
N LYS A 86 6.47 -9.39 -0.77
CA LYS A 86 5.64 -9.94 -1.85
C LYS A 86 5.92 -11.43 -1.89
N CYS A 87 4.99 -12.20 -1.33
CA CYS A 87 5.12 -13.63 -1.17
C CYS A 87 3.77 -14.30 -1.39
N TYR A 88 3.76 -15.33 -2.22
CA TYR A 88 2.58 -16.10 -2.57
C TYR A 88 2.90 -17.57 -2.29
N LEU A 89 2.09 -18.27 -1.51
CA LEU A 89 2.34 -19.67 -1.17
C LEU A 89 1.07 -20.49 -0.99
N ASN A 90 1.13 -21.76 -1.36
CA ASN A 90 0.16 -22.79 -1.01
C ASN A 90 0.85 -23.85 -0.12
N GLU A 91 0.23 -25.01 0.12
CA GLU A 91 0.83 -26.06 0.94
C GLU A 91 2.08 -26.76 0.34
N ASN A 92 2.31 -26.62 -0.97
CA ASN A 92 3.28 -27.35 -1.79
C ASN A 92 4.42 -26.47 -2.33
N GLU A 93 4.17 -25.21 -2.65
CA GLU A 93 5.13 -24.30 -3.27
C GLU A 93 4.96 -22.85 -2.78
N CYS A 94 6.03 -22.05 -2.89
CA CYS A 94 6.00 -20.61 -2.62
C CYS A 94 6.84 -19.82 -3.61
N ILE A 95 6.42 -18.58 -3.86
CA ILE A 95 7.07 -17.58 -4.72
C ILE A 95 7.44 -16.39 -3.84
N ILE A 96 8.71 -15.99 -3.89
CA ILE A 96 9.18 -14.68 -3.40
C ILE A 96 9.56 -13.85 -4.62
N THR A 97 9.05 -12.63 -4.75
CA THR A 97 9.20 -11.86 -6.01
C THR A 97 9.20 -10.34 -5.81
N SER A 98 9.60 -9.59 -6.83
CA SER A 98 9.35 -8.15 -6.94
C SER A 98 7.93 -7.81 -7.41
N LEU A 99 7.20 -8.75 -8.03
CA LEU A 99 5.87 -8.54 -8.62
C LEU A 99 4.81 -8.23 -7.57
N ASN A 100 4.21 -7.04 -7.68
CA ASN A 100 2.97 -6.70 -6.98
C ASN A 100 1.75 -7.33 -7.68
N LEU A 101 0.67 -7.55 -6.92
CA LEU A 101 -0.65 -7.85 -7.48
C LEU A 101 -1.30 -6.59 -8.06
N TYR A 102 -0.77 -6.13 -9.20
CA TYR A 102 -1.36 -5.08 -10.02
C TYR A 102 -1.17 -5.42 -11.51
N GLU A 103 -2.26 -5.35 -12.28
CA GLU A 103 -2.31 -5.74 -13.70
C GLU A 103 -1.23 -5.05 -14.56
N PHE A 104 -1.00 -3.75 -14.34
CA PHE A 104 0.06 -3.02 -15.06
C PHE A 104 1.45 -3.63 -14.85
N SER A 105 1.76 -4.08 -13.62
CA SER A 105 3.06 -4.68 -13.30
C SER A 105 3.25 -6.06 -13.94
N GLN A 106 2.17 -6.84 -14.10
CA GLN A 106 2.27 -8.17 -14.74
C GLN A 106 2.63 -8.08 -16.23
N VAL A 107 2.29 -6.96 -16.90
CA VAL A 107 2.45 -6.79 -18.36
C VAL A 107 3.62 -5.85 -18.71
N ASN A 108 3.84 -4.78 -17.93
CA ASN A 108 4.74 -3.68 -18.32
C ASN A 108 6.04 -3.59 -17.50
N ASN A 109 6.18 -4.37 -16.42
CA ASN A 109 7.38 -4.37 -15.58
C ASN A 109 8.30 -5.56 -15.91
N ASN A 110 9.61 -5.31 -15.75
CA ASN A 110 10.60 -6.37 -15.61
C ASN A 110 10.65 -6.80 -14.15
N GLU A 111 10.07 -7.96 -13.86
CA GLU A 111 9.95 -8.54 -12.53
C GLU A 111 10.83 -9.78 -12.43
N MET A 112 11.27 -10.08 -11.21
CA MET A 112 12.04 -11.28 -10.91
C MET A 112 11.44 -12.00 -9.71
N GLY A 113 11.57 -13.32 -9.70
CA GLY A 113 11.07 -14.15 -8.63
C GLY A 113 11.93 -15.38 -8.40
N VAL A 114 11.68 -16.03 -7.27
CA VAL A 114 12.24 -17.33 -6.92
C VAL A 114 11.08 -18.22 -6.49
N LEU A 115 10.93 -19.34 -7.20
CA LEU A 115 9.98 -20.40 -6.91
C LEU A 115 10.66 -21.49 -6.07
N ILE A 116 10.02 -21.88 -4.98
CA ILE A 116 10.54 -22.84 -4.00
C ILE A 116 9.48 -23.92 -3.83
N TYR A 117 9.82 -25.15 -4.20
CA TYR A 117 8.98 -26.33 -4.01
C TYR A 117 9.31 -27.01 -2.68
N ARG A 118 8.30 -27.28 -1.85
CA ARG A 118 8.45 -27.88 -0.52
C ARG A 118 9.09 -29.28 -0.54
N ASN A 119 8.84 -30.05 -1.59
CA ASN A 119 9.43 -31.39 -1.76
C ASN A 119 10.89 -31.34 -2.27
N GLU A 120 11.30 -30.25 -2.92
CA GLU A 120 12.68 -30.10 -3.42
C GLU A 120 13.59 -29.23 -2.52
N ASP A 121 13.02 -28.40 -1.65
CA ASP A 121 13.72 -27.58 -0.64
C ASP A 121 12.78 -27.29 0.54
N SER A 122 12.63 -28.30 1.40
CA SER A 122 11.69 -28.26 2.53
C SER A 122 12.07 -27.23 3.60
N LYS A 123 13.37 -26.96 3.77
CA LYS A 123 13.86 -25.98 4.74
C LYS A 123 13.55 -24.56 4.28
N LEU A 124 13.92 -24.19 3.05
CA LEU A 124 13.68 -22.84 2.54
C LEU A 124 12.17 -22.53 2.45
N TYR A 125 11.35 -23.52 2.09
CA TYR A 125 9.89 -23.39 2.17
C TYR A 125 9.41 -23.18 3.62
N ALA A 126 9.95 -23.92 4.60
CA ALA A 126 9.56 -23.77 6.01
C ALA A 126 9.94 -22.39 6.57
N ASP A 127 11.18 -21.95 6.37
CA ASP A 127 11.66 -20.61 6.79
C ASP A 127 10.78 -19.49 6.17
N THR A 128 10.42 -19.63 4.89
CA THR A 128 9.51 -18.70 4.19
C THR A 128 8.08 -18.71 4.78
N TYR A 129 7.56 -19.90 5.09
CA TYR A 129 6.23 -20.07 5.67
C TYR A 129 6.14 -19.53 7.10
N GLU A 130 7.19 -19.69 7.91
CA GLU A 130 7.24 -19.15 9.28
C GLU A 130 7.22 -17.62 9.29
N GLU A 131 7.94 -16.96 8.37
CA GLU A 131 7.90 -15.51 8.22
C GLU A 131 6.55 -15.01 7.67
N ALA A 132 5.95 -15.72 6.71
CA ALA A 132 4.59 -15.42 6.24
C ALA A 132 3.56 -15.52 7.38
N GLN A 133 3.67 -16.54 8.24
CA GLN A 133 2.84 -16.68 9.44
C GLN A 133 3.16 -15.60 10.48
N ARG A 134 4.41 -15.15 10.63
CA ARG A 134 4.76 -14.00 11.49
C ARG A 134 4.09 -12.72 11.00
N ILE A 135 4.14 -12.44 9.69
CA ILE A 135 3.47 -11.29 9.07
C ILE A 135 1.96 -11.34 9.38
N ILE A 136 1.29 -12.48 9.19
CA ILE A 136 -0.12 -12.65 9.54
C ILE A 136 -0.39 -12.37 11.02
N ARG A 137 0.46 -12.87 11.94
CA ARG A 137 0.28 -12.65 13.40
C ARG A 137 0.43 -11.20 13.85
N ILE A 138 1.20 -10.38 13.13
CA ILE A 138 1.37 -8.95 13.41
C ILE A 138 0.45 -8.05 12.58
N SER A 139 -0.42 -8.65 11.77
CA SER A 139 -1.39 -7.93 10.95
C SER A 139 -2.72 -7.79 11.70
N ASP A 140 -3.36 -6.63 11.55
CA ASP A 140 -4.70 -6.41 12.08
C ASP A 140 -5.71 -7.20 11.21
N GLU A 141 -6.47 -8.13 11.79
CA GLU A 141 -7.55 -8.84 11.07
C GLU A 141 -8.64 -7.82 10.74
N VAL A 142 -8.80 -7.50 9.46
CA VAL A 142 -9.78 -6.49 9.05
C VAL A 142 -11.14 -7.17 8.93
N ARG A 143 -11.80 -7.33 10.07
CA ARG A 143 -13.24 -7.59 10.10
C ARG A 143 -13.94 -6.33 9.61
N MET A 144 -14.23 -6.28 8.31
CA MET A 144 -14.71 -5.08 7.62
C MET A 144 -16.18 -4.74 7.97
N SER A 145 -16.49 -4.54 9.24
CA SER A 145 -17.73 -3.93 9.69
C SER A 145 -17.82 -2.49 9.18
N LEU A 146 -18.88 -2.20 8.43
CA LEU A 146 -19.22 -0.84 8.02
C LEU A 146 -19.79 -0.08 9.21
N GLU A 147 -18.93 0.55 10.01
CA GLU A 147 -19.38 1.62 10.89
C GLU A 147 -19.09 2.97 10.24
N LYS A 148 -20.11 3.43 9.52
CA LYS A 148 -20.14 4.75 8.88
C LYS A 148 -20.21 5.78 10.01
N VAL A 149 -19.08 6.37 10.38
CA VAL A 149 -19.02 7.45 11.36
C VAL A 149 -19.86 8.62 10.85
N THR A 150 -21.08 8.73 11.37
CA THR A 150 -21.85 9.96 11.31
C THR A 150 -21.22 10.93 12.29
N GLU A 151 -20.71 12.05 11.78
CA GLU A 151 -20.31 13.18 12.60
C GLU A 151 -21.52 13.62 13.43
N SER A 152 -21.45 13.39 14.75
CA SER A 152 -22.43 13.88 15.70
C SER A 152 -21.91 15.18 16.32
N ASP A 153 -22.52 16.30 15.90
CA ASP A 153 -22.42 17.58 16.60
C ASP A 153 -22.74 17.38 18.09
N GLY A 154 -21.78 17.71 18.96
CA GLY A 154 -21.84 17.41 20.38
C GLY A 154 -20.96 18.36 21.20
N ARG A 155 -21.43 19.60 21.37
CA ARG A 155 -20.84 20.57 22.31
C ARG A 155 -20.72 19.95 23.71
N THR A 156 -19.62 20.21 24.40
CA THR A 156 -19.61 20.19 25.87
C THR A 156 -18.70 21.29 26.41
N ASP A 157 -19.28 22.13 27.27
CA ASP A 157 -18.58 23.20 27.99
C ASP A 157 -17.68 22.66 29.11
N ASN A 158 -16.69 23.46 29.48
CA ASN A 158 -15.87 23.23 30.67
C ASN A 158 -16.71 23.31 31.96
N THR A 159 -16.49 22.39 32.90
CA THR A 159 -16.51 22.68 34.34
C THR A 159 -15.67 21.66 35.10
N ALA A 160 -15.04 22.08 36.21
CA ALA A 160 -14.00 21.32 36.90
C ALA A 160 -14.44 20.84 38.30
N THR A 161 -13.84 19.74 38.79
CA THR A 161 -13.50 19.41 40.20
C THR A 161 -12.92 17.98 40.22
N ALA A 162 -11.68 17.65 40.61
CA ALA A 162 -10.85 17.92 41.80
C ALA A 162 -10.91 16.82 42.88
N SER A 163 -9.93 15.91 42.87
CA SER A 163 -9.40 15.13 44.02
C SER A 163 -8.15 14.32 43.54
N HIS A 164 -6.94 14.59 44.05
CA HIS A 164 -6.30 13.96 45.23
C HIS A 164 -5.99 12.46 45.07
N THR A 165 -4.80 11.90 45.39
CA THR A 165 -3.42 12.43 45.52
C THR A 165 -2.47 11.21 45.51
N MET A 166 -1.28 11.30 44.91
CA MET A 166 -0.21 10.29 45.06
C MET A 166 0.87 10.79 46.04
N PRO A 167 1.46 9.92 46.88
CA PRO A 167 2.74 10.21 47.55
C PRO A 167 3.93 9.96 46.61
N SER A 168 5.06 10.58 46.93
CA SER A 168 6.22 10.76 46.03
C SER A 168 7.46 9.93 46.45
N ASN A 169 8.49 10.00 45.59
CA ASN A 169 9.92 9.69 45.77
C ASN A 169 10.39 8.28 45.30
N ASN A 170 11.58 8.12 44.70
CA ASN A 170 12.70 9.08 44.60
C ASN A 170 13.56 9.01 43.31
N ALA A 171 14.10 10.18 42.95
CA ALA A 171 15.32 10.52 42.20
C ALA A 171 16.07 9.50 41.29
N ASN A 172 16.39 9.93 40.06
CA ASN A 172 17.70 10.58 39.80
C ASN A 172 17.78 11.34 38.45
N THR A 173 18.59 12.41 38.44
CA THR A 173 18.98 13.30 37.32
C THR A 173 20.22 12.77 36.56
N THR A 174 20.69 13.24 35.39
CA THR A 174 20.43 14.38 34.46
C THR A 174 20.26 13.84 32.99
N VAL A 175 20.17 14.56 31.85
CA VAL A 175 20.39 15.97 31.40
C VAL A 175 19.48 16.30 30.19
N ALA A 176 19.41 17.57 29.75
CA ALA A 176 18.98 18.03 28.42
C ALA A 176 19.73 19.36 28.07
N PRO A 177 19.66 19.93 26.85
CA PRO A 177 19.05 19.45 25.60
C PRO A 177 19.99 19.49 24.36
N THR A 178 19.74 18.63 23.36
CA THR A 178 20.16 18.93 21.97
C THR A 178 19.10 18.43 20.99
N ALA A 179 18.42 19.36 20.32
CA ALA A 179 17.50 19.03 19.24
C ALA A 179 18.28 18.80 17.94
N ILE A 180 18.03 17.68 17.27
CA ILE A 180 18.26 17.51 15.83
C ILE A 180 17.02 16.83 15.27
N GLU A 181 16.13 17.62 14.68
CA GLU A 181 15.00 17.13 13.91
C GLU A 181 15.51 16.54 12.59
N ALA A 182 15.66 15.22 12.54
CA ALA A 182 15.90 14.51 11.29
C ALA A 182 14.58 14.45 10.51
N ALA A 183 14.37 15.42 9.61
CA ALA A 183 13.17 15.52 8.80
C ALA A 183 12.90 14.23 8.00
N THR A 184 11.79 13.56 8.29
CA THR A 184 11.27 12.48 7.44
C THR A 184 10.71 13.10 6.15
N PRO A 185 11.23 12.77 4.97
CA PRO A 185 10.73 13.32 3.71
C PRO A 185 9.33 12.78 3.41
N ASN A 186 8.33 13.65 3.48
CA ASN A 186 6.94 13.34 3.22
C ASN A 186 6.70 13.21 1.70
N TYR A 187 6.85 12.01 1.14
CA TYR A 187 6.70 11.77 -0.30
C TYR A 187 5.22 11.64 -0.72
N SER A 188 4.49 12.76 -0.71
CA SER A 188 3.12 12.87 -1.24
C SER A 188 3.05 13.70 -2.54
N LYS A 189 4.08 13.57 -3.39
CA LYS A 189 4.23 14.36 -4.61
C LYS A 189 3.31 13.90 -5.76
N LEU A 190 2.28 14.71 -6.02
CA LEU A 190 1.22 14.54 -7.03
C LEU A 190 1.52 15.35 -8.30
N THR A 191 1.12 14.86 -9.47
CA THR A 191 1.17 15.69 -10.70
C THR A 191 0.12 16.79 -10.65
N THR A 192 0.31 17.91 -11.37
CA THR A 192 -0.71 18.99 -11.44
C THR A 192 -2.10 18.49 -11.82
N ALA A 193 -2.21 17.48 -12.69
CA ALA A 193 -3.50 16.85 -13.03
C ALA A 193 -4.14 16.04 -11.90
N LYS A 194 -3.35 15.46 -10.98
CA LYS A 194 -3.85 14.80 -9.77
C LYS A 194 -4.24 15.81 -8.70
N LEU A 195 -3.42 16.84 -8.50
CA LEU A 195 -3.72 17.94 -7.59
C LEU A 195 -5.01 18.68 -8.00
N ALA A 196 -5.23 18.91 -9.29
CA ALA A 196 -6.47 19.49 -9.82
C ALA A 196 -7.69 18.64 -9.46
N LYS A 197 -7.59 17.30 -9.63
CA LYS A 197 -8.67 16.37 -9.27
C LYS A 197 -8.96 16.35 -7.76
N GLU A 198 -7.94 16.49 -6.92
CA GLU A 198 -8.06 16.53 -5.46
C GLU A 198 -8.70 17.84 -4.97
N LEU A 199 -8.33 18.97 -5.58
CA LEU A 199 -8.91 20.30 -5.30
C LEU A 199 -10.25 20.56 -6.04
N GLY A 200 -10.78 19.59 -6.79
CA GLY A 200 -12.04 19.72 -7.52
C GLY A 200 -12.01 20.62 -8.76
N PHE A 201 -10.83 21.04 -9.23
CA PHE A 201 -10.65 21.89 -10.40
C PHE A 201 -10.37 21.10 -11.69
N LYS A 202 -10.62 21.72 -12.85
CA LYS A 202 -10.09 21.19 -14.12
C LYS A 202 -8.58 21.41 -14.17
N THR A 203 -7.84 20.50 -14.79
CA THR A 203 -6.37 20.61 -14.93
C THR A 203 -5.93 21.95 -15.53
N GLN A 204 -6.64 22.43 -16.56
CA GLN A 204 -6.35 23.75 -17.15
C GLN A 204 -6.58 24.89 -16.15
N GLU A 205 -7.68 24.87 -15.42
CA GLU A 205 -8.01 25.89 -14.43
C GLU A 205 -6.98 25.96 -13.28
N LEU A 206 -6.42 24.81 -12.87
CA LEU A 206 -5.31 24.80 -11.92
C LEU A 206 -4.01 25.30 -12.54
N ASN A 207 -3.70 24.94 -13.79
CA ASN A 207 -2.54 25.50 -14.50
C ASN A 207 -2.63 27.03 -14.60
N ASP A 208 -3.80 27.56 -14.96
CA ASP A 208 -4.06 29.00 -15.08
C ASP A 208 -3.88 29.72 -13.73
N LYS A 209 -4.33 29.11 -12.62
CA LYS A 209 -4.10 29.63 -11.26
C LYS A 209 -2.63 29.59 -10.84
N LEU A 210 -1.90 28.52 -11.18
CA LEU A 210 -0.47 28.40 -10.89
C LEU A 210 0.38 29.36 -11.73
N LEU A 211 -0.03 29.66 -12.97
CA LEU A 211 0.54 30.73 -13.80
C LEU A 211 0.25 32.11 -13.21
N ALA A 212 -1.01 32.40 -12.85
CA ALA A 212 -1.41 33.68 -12.27
C ALA A 212 -0.75 33.96 -10.91
N ALA A 213 -0.47 32.93 -10.12
CA ALA A 213 0.28 33.02 -8.87
C ALA A 213 1.81 33.01 -9.05
N GLY A 214 2.32 32.92 -10.29
CA GLY A 214 3.75 32.94 -10.60
C GLY A 214 4.52 31.67 -10.22
N TYR A 215 3.84 30.57 -9.94
CA TYR A 215 4.44 29.27 -9.61
C TYR A 215 4.83 28.46 -10.86
N LEU A 216 4.17 28.72 -11.99
CA LEU A 216 4.55 28.24 -13.32
C LEU A 216 4.88 29.43 -14.24
N GLN A 217 5.71 29.16 -15.25
CA GLN A 217 6.00 30.09 -16.35
C GLN A 217 6.01 29.33 -17.68
N GLU A 218 5.37 29.91 -18.70
CA GLU A 218 5.43 29.41 -20.06
C GLU A 218 6.77 29.80 -20.72
N GLN A 219 7.54 28.81 -21.18
CA GLN A 219 8.74 29.01 -21.99
C GLN A 219 8.66 28.08 -23.22
N GLU A 220 8.80 28.65 -24.42
CA GLU A 220 8.71 27.94 -25.71
C GLU A 220 7.44 27.08 -25.91
N GLY A 221 6.35 27.38 -25.18
CA GLY A 221 5.10 26.62 -25.21
C GLY A 221 5.02 25.46 -24.20
N GLU A 222 6.04 25.27 -23.35
CA GLU A 222 6.01 24.33 -22.21
C GLU A 222 5.83 25.07 -20.87
N LEU A 223 5.09 24.45 -19.95
CA LEU A 223 4.85 24.96 -18.59
C LEU A 223 5.98 24.55 -17.64
N THR A 224 6.90 25.48 -17.39
CA THR A 224 8.07 25.29 -16.53
C THR A 224 7.83 25.77 -15.10
N LEU A 225 8.52 25.16 -14.12
CA LEU A 225 8.42 25.51 -12.71
C LEU A 225 9.33 26.69 -12.34
N THR A 226 8.76 27.75 -11.75
CA THR A 226 9.55 28.89 -11.26
C THR A 226 10.22 28.60 -9.92
N ASP A 227 11.15 29.46 -9.49
CA ASP A 227 11.74 29.34 -8.14
C ASP A 227 10.71 29.55 -7.01
N ALA A 228 9.68 30.39 -7.25
CA ALA A 228 8.53 30.50 -6.35
C ALA A 228 7.74 29.19 -6.31
N GLY A 229 7.51 28.55 -7.47
CA GLY A 229 6.88 27.23 -7.55
C GLY A 229 7.67 26.14 -6.83
N ARG A 230 9.02 26.22 -6.84
CA ARG A 230 9.88 25.31 -6.08
C ARG A 230 9.83 25.56 -4.57
N ALA A 231 9.76 26.82 -4.14
CA ALA A 231 9.56 27.18 -2.74
C ALA A 231 8.18 26.73 -2.21
N ALA A 232 7.17 26.70 -3.09
CA ALA A 232 5.82 26.18 -2.85
C ALA A 232 5.73 24.63 -2.74
N GLY A 233 6.84 23.89 -2.72
CA GLY A 233 6.86 22.41 -2.72
C GLY A 233 6.86 21.77 -4.11
N GLY A 234 6.76 22.58 -5.17
CA GLY A 234 6.83 22.14 -6.55
C GLY A 234 8.17 21.50 -6.91
N THR A 235 8.16 20.48 -7.76
CA THR A 235 9.35 19.79 -8.27
C THR A 235 9.15 19.46 -9.75
N SER A 236 9.97 20.03 -10.64
CA SER A 236 9.95 19.65 -12.06
C SER A 236 10.61 18.28 -12.26
N LYS A 237 10.05 17.46 -13.15
CA LYS A 237 10.61 16.17 -13.56
C LYS A 237 10.45 15.99 -15.07
N LYS A 238 11.51 15.53 -15.73
CA LYS A 238 11.50 15.20 -17.16
C LYS A 238 10.71 13.93 -17.45
N GLY A 239 9.73 14.03 -18.36
CA GLY A 239 8.90 12.93 -18.84
C GLY A 239 9.15 12.59 -20.32
N LYS A 240 8.46 11.55 -20.82
CA LYS A 240 8.45 11.19 -22.24
C LYS A 240 7.71 12.20 -23.15
N PHE A 241 7.04 13.18 -22.56
CA PHE A 241 6.14 14.14 -23.23
C PHE A 241 6.38 15.60 -22.77
N GLY A 242 7.63 15.93 -22.41
CA GLY A 242 8.01 17.25 -21.87
C GLY A 242 8.27 17.24 -20.35
N ASP A 243 8.60 18.42 -19.81
CA ASP A 243 8.76 18.65 -18.37
C ASP A 243 7.40 18.68 -17.68
N PHE A 244 7.27 18.02 -16.52
CA PHE A 244 6.03 18.02 -15.74
C PHE A 244 6.29 18.33 -14.26
N CYS A 245 5.36 19.09 -13.67
CA CYS A 245 5.44 19.51 -12.28
C CYS A 245 4.77 18.53 -11.33
N LEU A 246 5.45 18.27 -10.22
CA LEU A 246 4.97 17.51 -9.05
C LEU A 246 4.82 18.46 -7.86
N TRP A 247 3.76 18.32 -7.07
CA TRP A 247 3.41 19.17 -5.93
C TRP A 247 3.10 18.30 -4.73
N ASP A 248 3.46 18.74 -3.52
CA ASP A 248 3.08 18.04 -2.30
C ASP A 248 1.56 18.13 -2.08
N SER A 249 0.94 17.04 -1.59
CA SER A 249 -0.51 17.00 -1.30
C SER A 249 -0.88 17.91 -0.13
N GLY A 250 -1.89 18.77 -0.30
CA GLY A 250 -2.36 19.69 0.74
C GLY A 250 -1.86 21.13 0.57
N TRP A 251 -2.11 21.69 -0.62
CA TRP A 251 -2.06 23.13 -0.91
C TRP A 251 -3.40 23.79 -0.54
#